data_AF-A0A8B8A329-F1
#
_entry.id   AF-A0A8B8A329-F1
#
_cell.length_a   1.000
_cell.length_b   1.000
_cell.length_c   1.000
_cell.angle_alpha   90.00
_cell.angle_beta   90.00
_cell.angle_gamma   90.00
#
_symmetry.space_group_name_H-M   'P 1'
#
loop_
_entity.id
_entity.type
_entity.pdbx_description
1 polymer ?
#
loop_
_entity_poly.entity_id
_entity_poly.type
_entity_poly.pdbx_seq_one_letter_code
_entity_poly.pdbx_strand_id
1 'polypeptide(L)'
;MDAVTMSHSTAPASSVPSTSSNASCTKGENTSTPFRPTGKRSQNFEITVLMKLDTIIENQKEELSLLRRLVSSGDASASNYPYEEPLTEPMDTIDDMEQTKEKLQDSSFRKQMLRYLGAVGGTSCGDIVRHMMRKMGTFRLWSFYSLRGRKGKRSFKSHPLCMIVV
;
A
#
# COMPACT_ATOMS: atom_id res chain seq x y z
N MET A 1 -0.68 -68.98 0.49
CA MET A 1 -0.56 -69.26 1.93
C MET A 1 -0.25 -67.94 2.59
N ASP A 2 -1.24 -67.04 2.67
CA ASP A 2 -2.23 -66.87 3.76
C ASP A 2 -1.72 -65.75 4.68
N ALA A 3 -2.48 -64.79 5.21
CA ALA A 3 -3.85 -64.34 5.01
C ALA A 3 -3.98 -62.96 5.70
N VAL A 4 -4.80 -62.08 5.11
CA VAL A 4 -5.79 -61.15 5.71
C VAL A 4 -5.75 -60.91 7.23
N THR A 5 -5.77 -59.62 7.64
CA THR A 5 -6.78 -59.12 8.61
C THR A 5 -7.04 -57.62 8.44
N MET A 6 -8.30 -57.28 8.14
CA MET A 6 -8.90 -55.95 8.21
C MET A 6 -9.36 -55.64 9.63
N SER A 7 -9.46 -54.35 9.99
CA SER A 7 -10.45 -53.90 10.96
C SER A 7 -10.87 -52.44 10.70
N HIS A 8 -12.13 -52.31 10.27
CA HIS A 8 -12.95 -51.11 10.29
C HIS A 8 -13.32 -50.74 11.73
N SER A 9 -13.59 -49.45 12.00
CA SER A 9 -14.55 -49.07 13.04
C SER A 9 -15.25 -47.76 12.72
N THR A 10 -16.52 -47.74 13.12
CA THR A 10 -17.67 -46.97 12.63
C THR A 10 -18.07 -45.88 13.62
N ALA A 11 -18.83 -44.89 13.11
CA ALA A 11 -19.41 -43.70 13.76
C ALA A 11 -20.25 -43.95 15.05
N PRO A 12 -20.77 -42.90 15.72
CA PRO A 12 -22.09 -42.37 15.29
C PRO A 12 -22.30 -40.85 15.44
N ALA A 13 -23.42 -40.43 14.84
CA ALA A 13 -24.00 -39.09 14.80
C ALA A 13 -24.93 -38.77 15.98
N SER A 14 -25.19 -37.48 16.21
CA SER A 14 -26.43 -36.90 16.79
C SER A 14 -26.49 -35.40 16.38
N SER A 15 -27.41 -34.84 15.58
CA SER A 15 -28.89 -34.69 15.69
C SER A 15 -29.30 -34.08 17.05
N VAL A 16 -30.09 -33.00 17.23
CA VAL A 16 -31.06 -32.13 16.50
C VAL A 16 -31.29 -30.89 17.46
N PRO A 17 -32.25 -29.92 17.33
CA PRO A 17 -33.30 -29.69 16.33
C PRO A 17 -33.44 -28.23 15.80
N SER A 18 -34.10 -28.14 14.66
CA SER A 18 -34.85 -26.97 14.19
C SER A 18 -36.20 -26.89 14.93
N THR A 19 -36.69 -25.70 15.27
CA THR A 19 -38.10 -25.49 15.62
C THR A 19 -38.59 -24.20 14.97
N SER A 20 -39.67 -24.36 14.21
CA SER A 20 -40.42 -23.34 13.50
C SER A 20 -41.46 -22.67 14.41
N SER A 21 -42.20 -21.73 13.81
CA SER A 21 -43.53 -21.24 14.22
C SER A 21 -43.50 -20.02 15.14
N ASN A 22 -44.34 -19.00 15.01
CA ASN A 22 -45.31 -18.58 13.98
C ASN A 22 -45.71 -17.13 14.33
N ALA A 23 -46.14 -16.40 13.31
CA ALA A 23 -47.09 -15.27 13.30
C ALA A 23 -47.40 -14.51 14.61
N SER A 24 -47.40 -13.17 14.53
CA SER A 24 -48.66 -12.42 14.66
C SER A 24 -48.51 -10.95 14.25
N CYS A 25 -49.53 -10.54 13.50
CA CYS A 25 -49.81 -9.21 12.99
C CYS A 25 -50.52 -8.39 14.07
N THR A 26 -50.11 -7.15 14.32
CA THR A 26 -51.00 -6.11 14.85
C THR A 26 -50.72 -4.77 14.17
N LYS A 27 -51.71 -4.30 13.41
CA LYS A 27 -51.87 -2.89 13.05
C LYS A 27 -52.11 -2.08 14.33
N GLY A 28 -51.45 -0.93 14.45
CA GLY A 28 -51.68 0.06 15.48
C GLY A 28 -51.30 1.43 14.95
N GLU A 29 -52.27 2.10 14.36
CA GLU A 29 -52.23 3.47 13.87
C GLU A 29 -52.05 4.49 15.00
N ASN A 30 -51.38 5.60 14.63
CA ASN A 30 -51.52 6.96 15.16
C ASN A 30 -50.84 7.29 16.50
N THR A 31 -49.78 8.10 16.41
CA THR A 31 -49.77 9.46 17.00
C THR A 31 -48.54 10.22 16.52
N SER A 32 -48.77 11.08 15.52
CA SER A 32 -47.88 12.19 15.18
C SER A 32 -47.85 13.16 16.37
N THR A 33 -46.80 13.06 17.19
CA THR A 33 -46.46 14.12 18.13
C THR A 33 -45.62 15.16 17.38
N PRO A 34 -46.00 16.44 17.38
CA PRO A 34 -45.15 17.47 16.83
C PRO A 34 -43.93 17.61 17.75
N PHE A 35 -42.75 17.39 17.18
CA PHE A 35 -41.49 17.73 17.83
C PHE A 35 -41.52 19.21 18.19
N ARG A 36 -41.76 19.50 19.46
CA ARG A 36 -41.60 20.84 20.05
C ARG A 36 -40.12 20.96 20.42
N PRO A 37 -39.31 21.80 19.74
CA PRO A 37 -37.94 22.01 20.17
C PRO A 37 -37.98 22.75 21.51
N THR A 38 -37.58 22.06 22.57
CA THR A 38 -37.33 22.69 23.86
C THR A 38 -36.09 23.58 23.70
N GLY A 39 -36.37 24.88 23.53
CA GLY A 39 -35.40 25.93 23.28
C GLY A 39 -34.31 26.01 24.35
N LYS A 40 -33.15 26.51 23.92
CA LYS A 40 -31.87 26.74 24.62
C LYS A 40 -30.81 25.64 24.46
N ARG A 41 -31.06 24.39 24.83
CA ARG A 41 -30.01 23.34 24.71
C ARG A 41 -29.76 22.92 23.26
N SER A 42 -30.82 22.88 22.44
CA SER A 42 -30.73 22.61 20.99
C SER A 42 -29.99 23.70 20.23
N GLN A 43 -30.22 24.97 20.58
CA GLN A 43 -29.58 26.08 19.88
C GLN A 43 -28.10 26.19 20.18
N ASN A 44 -27.67 25.94 21.42
CA ASN A 44 -26.25 25.95 21.76
C ASN A 44 -25.50 24.82 21.05
N PHE A 45 -26.12 23.64 20.94
CA PHE A 45 -25.56 22.54 20.16
C PHE A 45 -25.49 22.87 18.67
N GLU A 46 -26.55 23.42 18.10
CA GLU A 46 -26.63 23.85 16.70
C GLU A 46 -25.55 24.89 16.37
N ILE A 47 -25.41 25.93 17.19
CA ILE A 47 -24.36 26.94 17.06
C ILE A 47 -22.97 26.30 17.14
N THR A 48 -22.75 25.39 18.10
CA THR A 48 -21.46 24.70 18.26
C THR A 48 -21.14 23.82 17.04
N VAL A 49 -22.14 23.14 16.48
CA VAL A 49 -21.98 22.32 15.28
C VAL A 49 -21.65 23.19 14.08
N LEU A 50 -22.38 24.30 13.88
CA LEU A 50 -22.12 25.24 12.79
C LEU A 50 -20.70 25.82 12.87
N MET A 51 -20.26 26.26 14.05
CA MET A 51 -18.89 26.75 14.25
C MET A 51 -17.84 25.67 13.95
N LYS A 52 -18.09 24.41 14.33
CA LYS A 52 -17.20 23.30 14.00
C LYS A 52 -17.17 23.01 12.50
N LEU A 53 -18.30 23.11 11.80
CA LEU A 53 -18.36 22.96 10.35
C LEU A 53 -17.58 24.06 9.64
N ASP A 54 -17.72 25.32 10.07
CA ASP A 54 -16.93 26.43 9.54
C ASP A 54 -15.43 26.20 9.75
N THR A 55 -15.04 25.75 10.94
CA THR A 55 -13.64 25.38 11.23
C THR A 55 -13.14 24.27 10.31
N ILE A 56 -13.96 23.24 10.06
CA ILE A 56 -13.60 22.14 9.14
C ILE A 56 -13.45 22.65 7.70
N ILE A 57 -14.34 23.53 7.25
CA ILE A 57 -14.30 24.12 5.91
C ILE A 57 -13.03 24.97 5.74
N GLU A 58 -12.66 25.76 6.75
CA GLU A 58 -11.43 26.54 6.75
C GLU A 58 -10.19 25.65 6.70
N ASN A 59 -10.10 24.62 7.55
CA ASN A 59 -9.01 23.66 7.53
C ASN A 59 -8.88 22.97 6.17
N GLN A 60 -10.00 22.53 5.57
CA GLN A 60 -9.99 21.92 4.24
C GLN A 60 -9.54 22.88 3.15
N LYS A 61 -9.95 24.16 3.22
CA LYS A 61 -9.49 25.19 2.27
C LYS A 61 -7.98 25.40 2.40
N GLU A 62 -7.45 25.46 3.62
CA GLU A 62 -6.02 25.60 3.88
C GLU A 62 -5.24 24.38 3.37
N GLU A 63 -5.68 23.17 3.70
CA GLU A 63 -5.08 21.92 3.22
C GLU A 63 -5.07 21.87 1.68
N LEU A 64 -6.20 22.18 1.04
CA LEU A 64 -6.29 22.23 -0.43
C LEU A 64 -5.40 23.31 -1.02
N SER A 65 -5.27 24.47 -0.37
CA SER A 65 -4.38 25.55 -0.83
C SER A 65 -2.92 25.12 -0.78
N LEU A 66 -2.52 24.42 0.28
CA LEU A 66 -1.17 23.89 0.44
C LEU A 66 -0.89 22.81 -0.60
N LEU A 67 -1.82 21.88 -0.81
CA LEU A 67 -1.71 20.84 -1.83
C LEU A 67 -1.59 21.45 -3.23
N ARG A 68 -2.43 22.45 -3.58
CA ARG A 68 -2.32 23.18 -4.85
C ARG A 68 -0.95 23.83 -4.99
N ARG A 69 -0.47 24.49 -3.95
CA ARG A 69 0.86 25.11 -3.96
C ARG A 69 1.95 24.07 -4.17
N LEU A 70 1.91 22.94 -3.47
CA LEU A 70 2.88 21.84 -3.62
C LEU A 70 2.85 21.22 -5.03
N VAL A 71 1.66 21.08 -5.62
CA VAL A 71 1.50 20.60 -7.01
C VAL A 71 2.01 21.64 -8.01
N SER A 72 1.83 22.94 -7.76
CA SER A 72 2.33 24.02 -8.62
C SER A 72 3.84 24.29 -8.45
N SER A 73 4.39 24.08 -7.25
CA SER A 73 5.82 24.24 -6.94
C SER A 73 6.62 22.96 -7.19
N GLY A 74 5.95 21.81 -7.16
CA GLY A 74 6.49 20.54 -7.60
C GLY A 74 6.68 20.64 -9.10
N ASP A 75 7.95 20.75 -9.51
CA ASP A 75 8.43 20.80 -10.88
C ASP A 75 7.44 20.17 -11.88
N ALA A 76 6.64 21.01 -12.55
CA ALA A 76 5.69 20.59 -13.58
C ALA A 76 6.40 19.94 -14.80
N SER A 77 7.74 19.94 -14.82
CA SER A 77 8.56 19.13 -15.72
C SER A 77 8.54 17.63 -15.37
N ALA A 78 8.11 17.26 -14.15
CA ALA A 78 8.09 15.88 -13.70
C ALA A 78 6.96 15.03 -14.28
N SER A 79 5.83 15.63 -14.65
CA SER A 79 4.59 14.90 -14.97
C SER A 79 4.29 14.76 -16.47
N ASN A 80 5.17 15.24 -17.35
CA ASN A 80 4.93 15.21 -18.80
C ASN A 80 5.63 14.05 -19.52
N TYR A 81 6.37 13.22 -18.80
CA TYR A 81 6.85 11.94 -19.31
C TYR A 81 5.85 10.85 -18.92
N PRO A 82 5.37 10.04 -19.87
CA PRO A 82 4.68 8.80 -19.54
C PRO A 82 5.49 8.07 -18.47
N TYR A 83 4.87 7.72 -17.34
CA TYR A 83 5.52 6.93 -16.31
C TYR A 83 5.78 5.53 -16.89
N GLU A 84 6.93 5.35 -17.52
CA GLU A 84 7.42 4.05 -17.91
C GLU A 84 8.23 3.49 -16.74
N GLU A 85 7.96 2.25 -16.36
CA GLU A 85 8.75 1.58 -15.32
C GLU A 85 10.14 1.26 -15.91
N PRO A 86 11.23 1.84 -15.40
CA PRO A 86 12.57 1.64 -15.98
C PRO A 86 13.07 0.20 -15.85
N LEU A 87 12.43 -0.60 -14.99
CA LEU A 87 12.64 -2.04 -14.83
C LEU A 87 11.27 -2.73 -14.76
N THR A 88 10.87 -3.41 -15.83
CA THR A 88 9.64 -4.21 -15.86
C THR A 88 9.77 -5.47 -14.99
N GLU A 89 10.96 -6.06 -14.96
CA GLU A 89 11.28 -7.26 -14.20
C GLU A 89 12.61 -7.10 -13.45
N PRO A 90 12.79 -7.77 -12.30
CA PRO A 90 14.07 -7.79 -11.59
C PRO A 90 15.16 -8.42 -12.46
N MET A 91 16.33 -7.78 -12.53
CA MET A 91 17.50 -8.29 -13.25
C MET A 91 17.96 -9.65 -12.69
N ASP A 92 18.25 -10.63 -13.56
CA ASP A 92 18.68 -11.96 -13.14
C ASP A 92 20.17 -12.23 -13.44
N THR A 93 20.71 -11.58 -14.47
CA THR A 93 22.06 -11.84 -14.96
C THR A 93 23.02 -10.67 -14.71
N ILE A 94 24.32 -10.98 -14.73
CA ILE A 94 25.37 -9.97 -14.62
C ILE A 94 25.35 -9.03 -15.83
N ASP A 95 24.92 -9.52 -16.99
CA ASP A 95 24.81 -8.72 -18.20
C ASP A 95 23.73 -7.65 -18.07
N ASP A 96 22.55 -7.98 -17.53
CA ASP A 96 21.47 -7.03 -17.25
C ASP A 96 21.95 -5.86 -16.36
N MET A 97 22.82 -6.17 -15.38
CA MET A 97 23.43 -5.16 -14.51
C MET A 97 24.37 -4.22 -15.28
N GLU A 98 25.22 -4.73 -16.17
CA GLU A 98 26.12 -3.89 -16.97
C GLU A 98 25.36 -3.08 -18.03
N GLN A 99 24.31 -3.64 -18.65
CA GLN A 99 23.42 -2.87 -19.53
C GLN A 99 22.73 -1.72 -18.77
N THR A 100 22.25 -1.99 -17.55
CA THR A 100 21.62 -0.97 -16.72
C THR A 100 22.62 0.11 -16.29
N LYS A 101 23.87 -0.26 -16.02
CA LYS A 101 24.95 0.70 -15.75
C LYS A 101 25.22 1.63 -16.93
N GLU A 102 25.18 1.10 -18.15
CA GLU A 102 25.32 1.91 -19.37
C GLU A 102 24.14 2.88 -19.52
N LYS A 103 22.90 2.39 -19.36
CA LYS A 103 21.68 3.23 -19.39
C LYS A 103 21.70 4.33 -18.32
N LEU A 104 22.29 4.06 -17.14
CA LEU A 104 22.41 5.05 -16.06
C LEU A 104 23.40 6.19 -16.33
N GLN A 105 24.18 6.13 -17.42
CA GLN A 105 24.95 7.28 -17.90
C GLN A 105 24.02 8.37 -18.43
N ASP A 106 22.85 8.00 -18.96
CA ASP A 106 21.84 8.97 -19.33
C ASP A 106 21.21 9.59 -18.09
N SER A 107 21.29 10.92 -18.02
CA SER A 107 20.72 11.71 -16.95
C SER A 107 19.20 11.59 -16.85
N SER A 108 18.51 11.34 -17.98
CA SER A 108 17.06 11.20 -18.02
C SER A 108 16.63 9.87 -17.40
N PHE A 109 17.23 8.76 -17.87
CA PHE A 109 17.02 7.43 -17.29
C PHE A 109 17.40 7.35 -15.82
N ARG A 110 18.50 8.01 -15.41
CA ARG A 110 18.89 8.07 -13.99
C ARG A 110 17.84 8.75 -13.11
N LYS A 111 17.25 9.86 -13.57
CA LYS A 111 16.16 10.53 -12.84
C LYS A 111 14.91 9.65 -12.76
N GLN A 112 14.59 8.94 -13.84
CA GLN A 112 13.49 7.99 -13.88
C GLN A 112 13.72 6.83 -12.90
N MET A 113 14.92 6.25 -12.88
CA MET A 113 15.31 5.21 -11.93
C MET A 113 15.24 5.70 -10.47
N LEU A 114 15.68 6.92 -10.19
CA LEU A 114 15.58 7.52 -8.86
C LEU A 114 14.12 7.68 -8.42
N ARG A 115 13.23 8.14 -9.31
CA ARG A 115 11.79 8.24 -9.01
C ARG A 115 11.15 6.88 -8.80
N TYR A 116 11.49 5.92 -9.66
CA TYR A 116 10.99 4.55 -9.58
C TYR A 116 11.33 3.89 -8.24
N LEU A 117 12.61 3.94 -7.85
CA LEU A 117 13.06 3.37 -6.58
C LEU A 117 12.63 4.23 -5.38
N GLY A 118 12.56 5.56 -5.52
CA GLY A 118 12.07 6.46 -4.48
C GLY A 118 10.59 6.27 -4.15
N ALA A 119 9.79 5.76 -5.11
CA ALA A 119 8.40 5.36 -4.86
C ALA A 119 8.29 4.07 -4.02
N VAL A 120 9.39 3.35 -3.83
CA VAL A 120 9.43 2.14 -3.00
C VAL A 120 9.40 2.53 -1.52
N GLY A 121 8.24 2.34 -0.89
CA GLY A 121 8.04 2.62 0.53
C GLY A 121 8.53 1.52 1.47
N GLY A 122 8.43 1.81 2.77
CA GLY A 122 8.72 0.86 3.85
C GLY A 122 8.58 1.51 5.22
N THR A 123 8.45 0.69 6.25
CA THR A 123 8.30 1.12 7.66
C THR A 123 9.60 1.59 8.29
N SER A 124 10.74 1.11 7.77
CA SER A 124 12.07 1.47 8.21
C SER A 124 13.01 1.64 7.02
N CYS A 125 14.14 2.33 7.23
CA CYS A 125 15.19 2.47 6.21
C CYS A 125 15.67 1.10 5.70
N GLY A 126 15.83 0.11 6.60
CA GLY A 126 16.22 -1.24 6.21
C GLY A 126 15.19 -1.95 5.32
N ASP A 127 13.91 -1.70 5.55
CA ASP A 127 12.83 -2.27 4.73
C ASP A 127 12.79 -1.63 3.35
N ILE A 128 12.94 -0.31 3.28
CA ILE A 128 13.01 0.45 2.02
C ILE A 128 14.15 -0.09 1.16
N VAL A 129 15.37 -0.19 1.70
CA VAL A 129 16.53 -0.75 0.98
C VAL A 129 16.25 -2.18 0.53
N ARG A 130 15.67 -3.03 1.38
CA ARG A 130 15.34 -4.42 1.03
C ARG A 130 14.29 -4.51 -0.07
N HIS A 131 13.32 -3.60 -0.12
CA HIS A 131 12.32 -3.53 -1.18
C HIS A 131 12.94 -3.05 -2.49
N MET A 132 13.77 -2.00 -2.46
CA MET A 132 14.51 -1.52 -3.64
C MET A 132 15.39 -2.63 -4.23
N MET A 133 16.16 -3.34 -3.40
CA MET A 133 17.02 -4.44 -3.85
C MET A 133 16.22 -5.59 -4.50
N ARG A 134 15.03 -5.92 -3.96
CA ARG A 134 14.13 -6.93 -4.55
C ARG A 134 13.54 -6.50 -5.89
N LYS A 135 13.24 -5.21 -6.06
CA LYS A 135 12.76 -4.65 -7.32
C LYS A 135 13.86 -4.62 -8.38
N MET A 136 15.08 -4.31 -7.99
CA MET A 136 16.20 -4.23 -8.92
C MET A 136 16.66 -5.60 -9.44
N GLY A 137 16.73 -6.63 -8.59
CA GLY A 137 17.36 -7.88 -8.99
C GLY A 137 16.91 -9.11 -8.22
N THR A 138 17.10 -10.27 -8.84
CA THR A 138 16.80 -11.57 -8.24
C THR A 138 17.86 -11.98 -7.21
N PHE A 139 17.52 -12.95 -6.36
CA PHE A 139 18.48 -13.53 -5.43
C PHE A 139 19.72 -14.11 -6.14
N ARG A 140 19.53 -14.71 -7.33
CA ARG A 140 20.59 -15.29 -8.14
C ARG A 140 21.60 -14.22 -8.55
N LEU A 141 21.12 -13.07 -9.03
CA LEU A 141 21.98 -11.93 -9.33
C LEU A 141 22.75 -11.45 -8.10
N TRP A 142 22.04 -11.20 -7.00
CA TRP A 142 22.66 -10.70 -5.77
C TRP A 142 23.70 -11.65 -5.17
N SER A 143 23.62 -12.94 -5.46
CA SER A 143 24.61 -13.92 -5.02
C SER A 143 26.03 -13.62 -5.54
N PHE A 144 26.15 -13.01 -6.73
CA PHE A 144 27.41 -12.61 -7.36
C PHE A 144 27.98 -11.29 -6.81
N TYR A 145 27.19 -10.52 -6.08
CA TYR A 145 27.56 -9.20 -5.58
C TYR A 145 27.71 -9.21 -4.06
N SER A 146 28.49 -8.25 -3.58
CA SER A 146 28.50 -7.83 -2.18
C SER A 146 28.76 -6.34 -2.12
N LEU A 147 28.42 -5.69 -1.01
CA LEU A 147 28.56 -4.24 -0.90
C LEU A 147 30.00 -3.76 -1.25
N ARG A 148 31.03 -4.46 -0.77
CA ARG A 148 32.45 -4.09 -0.99
C ARG A 148 33.23 -5.01 -1.94
N GLY A 149 32.61 -6.07 -2.48
CA GLY A 149 33.30 -7.04 -3.32
C GLY A 149 34.21 -8.02 -2.55
N ARG A 150 33.69 -8.74 -1.55
CA ARG A 150 34.46 -9.71 -0.75
C ARG A 150 34.23 -11.15 -1.24
N LYS A 151 35.19 -12.04 -0.99
CA LYS A 151 35.12 -13.49 -1.31
C LYS A 151 34.88 -13.76 -2.81
N GLY A 152 35.58 -13.05 -3.70
CA GLY A 152 35.43 -13.21 -5.15
C GLY A 152 34.15 -12.64 -5.74
N LYS A 153 33.30 -11.98 -4.93
CA LYS A 153 32.09 -11.30 -5.39
C LYS A 153 32.40 -9.92 -5.95
N ARG A 154 31.56 -9.44 -6.87
CA ARG A 154 31.64 -8.08 -7.42
C ARG A 154 31.22 -7.04 -6.37
N SER A 155 31.74 -5.83 -6.50
CA SER A 155 31.43 -4.70 -5.60
C SER A 155 30.17 -3.97 -6.09
N PHE A 156 29.14 -3.93 -5.24
CA PHE A 156 27.94 -3.14 -5.50
C PHE A 156 28.18 -1.64 -5.23
N LYS A 157 29.02 -1.28 -4.26
CA LYS A 157 29.30 0.12 -3.91
C LYS A 157 29.86 0.95 -5.08
N SER A 158 30.58 0.31 -5.99
CA SER A 158 31.12 0.95 -7.21
C SER A 158 30.10 1.10 -8.33
N HIS A 159 28.92 0.49 -8.20
CA HIS A 159 27.86 0.54 -9.21
C HIS A 159 27.03 1.82 -9.04
N PRO A 160 26.65 2.52 -10.13
CA PRO A 160 25.83 3.73 -10.05
C PRO A 160 24.50 3.55 -9.32
N LEU A 161 23.88 2.36 -9.42
CA LEU A 161 22.67 2.00 -8.66
C LEU A 161 22.85 2.11 -7.14
N CYS A 162 24.05 1.87 -6.61
CA CYS A 162 24.28 1.98 -5.17
C CYS A 162 24.10 3.43 -4.68
N MET A 163 24.42 4.43 -5.51
CA MET A 163 24.23 5.85 -5.18
C MET A 163 22.75 6.28 -5.23
N ILE A 164 21.89 5.48 -5.86
CA ILE A 164 20.44 5.73 -5.91
C ILE A 164 19.75 5.14 -4.67
N VAL A 165 20.29 4.04 -4.14
CA VAL A 165 19.70 3.28 -3.02
C VAL A 165 20.21 3.74 -1.65
N VAL A 166 21.44 4.26 -1.57
CA VAL A 166 22.16 4.57 -0.31
C VAL A 166 22.48 6.04 -0.20
#